data_AF-A0A7R8WTV6-F1
#
_entry.id   AF-A0A7R8WTV6-F1
#
_cell.length_a   1.000
_cell.length_b   1.000
_cell.length_c   1.000
_cell.angle_alpha   90.00
_cell.angle_beta   90.00
_cell.angle_gamma   90.00
#
_symmetry.space_group_name_H-M   'P 1'
#
loop_
_entity.id
_entity.type
_entity.pdbx_description
1 polymer ?
#
loop_
_entity_poly.entity_id
_entity_poly.type
_entity_poly.pdbx_seq_one_letter_code
_entity_poly.pdbx_strand_id
1 'polypeptide(L)'
;MAATGVHPQGKPQRQPAHTHKIAAAVCYDKICLQTYRPVCGTDGRTYSNACELRLAACKDSSIEKAHDGKCTECGDQVCDETYEPVCGTDGRTYKNACALRAAICVNPDLDFQSPGICGNDYENPCNLVDCPEDYPKCVLEKVECVAPPFPCPPMARCVKANE
;
A
#
# COMPACT_ATOMS: atom_id res chain seq x y z
N MET A 1 12.65 -60.79 -46.70
CA MET A 1 13.63 -59.68 -46.67
C MET A 1 13.13 -58.58 -47.60
N ALA A 2 12.65 -57.46 -47.07
CA ALA A 2 12.54 -56.18 -47.78
C ALA A 2 12.12 -55.06 -46.80
N ALA A 3 13.06 -54.12 -46.62
CA ALA A 3 13.02 -52.75 -46.09
C ALA A 3 11.78 -52.25 -45.29
N THR A 4 11.99 -52.03 -44.00
CA THR A 4 11.25 -51.06 -43.19
C THR A 4 11.69 -49.64 -43.56
N GLY A 5 10.76 -48.83 -44.09
CA GLY A 5 10.99 -47.42 -44.40
C GLY A 5 10.98 -46.57 -43.14
N VAL A 6 12.08 -45.86 -42.87
CA VAL A 6 12.20 -44.89 -41.77
C VAL A 6 11.88 -43.50 -42.30
N HIS A 7 10.84 -42.86 -41.76
CA HIS A 7 10.52 -41.45 -42.02
C HIS A 7 11.63 -40.54 -41.46
N PRO A 8 12.13 -39.54 -42.22
CA PRO A 8 13.06 -38.57 -41.68
C PRO A 8 12.33 -37.57 -40.77
N GLN A 9 12.83 -37.41 -39.54
CA GLN A 9 12.35 -36.38 -38.62
C GLN A 9 12.70 -34.99 -39.15
N GLY A 10 11.68 -34.15 -39.33
CA GLY A 10 11.83 -32.74 -39.70
C GLY A 10 12.53 -31.95 -38.59
N LYS A 11 13.45 -31.06 -38.99
CA LYS A 11 14.18 -30.15 -38.08
C LYS A 11 13.20 -29.23 -37.32
N PRO A 12 13.46 -28.89 -36.04
CA PRO A 12 12.68 -27.90 -35.33
C PRO A 12 12.92 -26.52 -35.96
N GLN A 13 11.86 -25.96 -36.56
CA GLN A 13 11.88 -24.60 -37.10
C GLN A 13 11.88 -23.61 -35.92
N ARG A 14 12.95 -22.81 -35.79
CA ARG A 14 12.95 -21.64 -34.90
C ARG A 14 11.96 -20.63 -35.43
N GLN A 15 10.88 -20.40 -34.70
CA GLN A 15 9.96 -19.29 -34.95
C GLN A 15 10.69 -17.96 -34.65
N PRO A 16 10.44 -16.89 -35.41
CA PRO A 16 11.07 -15.60 -35.17
C PRO A 16 10.61 -15.03 -33.82
N ALA A 17 11.50 -14.33 -33.14
CA ALA A 17 11.23 -13.63 -31.90
C ALA A 17 10.08 -12.63 -32.12
N HIS A 18 8.92 -12.90 -31.54
CA HIS A 18 7.86 -11.91 -31.43
C HIS A 18 8.35 -10.80 -30.49
N THR A 19 8.86 -9.71 -31.04
CA THR A 19 9.01 -8.44 -30.32
C THR A 19 7.62 -7.95 -29.92
N HIS A 20 7.19 -8.30 -28.71
CA HIS A 20 6.03 -7.66 -28.08
C HIS A 20 6.41 -6.21 -27.77
N LYS A 21 6.14 -5.32 -28.72
CA LYS A 21 5.95 -3.89 -28.42
C LYS A 21 4.86 -3.85 -27.36
N ILE A 22 5.21 -3.41 -26.15
CA ILE A 22 4.27 -3.28 -25.04
C ILE A 22 3.26 -2.22 -25.47
N ALA A 23 2.09 -2.67 -25.94
CA ALA A 23 0.98 -1.79 -26.21
C ALA A 23 0.56 -1.15 -24.87
N ALA A 24 0.18 0.13 -24.92
CA ALA A 24 -0.48 0.81 -23.81
C ALA A 24 -1.55 -0.12 -23.21
N ALA A 25 -1.65 -0.16 -21.88
CA ALA A 25 -2.55 -1.07 -21.17
C ALA A 25 -3.97 -0.92 -21.71
N VAL A 26 -4.40 -1.88 -22.55
CA VAL A 26 -5.74 -1.87 -23.11
C VAL A 26 -6.68 -2.38 -22.04
N CYS A 27 -7.50 -1.50 -21.53
CA CYS A 27 -8.59 -1.83 -20.62
C CYS A 27 -9.71 -2.46 -21.40
N TYR A 28 -9.63 -3.78 -21.58
CA TYR A 28 -10.77 -4.52 -22.12
C TYR A 28 -11.87 -4.61 -21.05
N ASP A 29 -13.13 -4.53 -21.48
CA ASP A 29 -14.29 -4.66 -20.61
C ASP A 29 -14.34 -6.07 -19.98
N LYS A 30 -13.69 -6.20 -18.81
CA LYS A 30 -13.80 -7.40 -17.98
C LYS A 30 -15.23 -7.52 -17.47
N ILE A 31 -15.80 -8.70 -17.65
CA ILE A 31 -17.07 -9.06 -17.02
C ILE A 31 -16.80 -9.20 -15.52
N CYS A 32 -17.34 -8.27 -14.73
CA CYS A 32 -17.33 -8.37 -13.27
C CYS A 32 -18.59 -9.08 -12.80
N LEU A 33 -18.41 -10.11 -11.97
CA LEU A 33 -19.54 -10.73 -11.27
C LEU A 33 -20.24 -9.68 -10.40
N GLN A 34 -21.57 -9.69 -10.39
CA GLN A 34 -22.40 -8.80 -9.58
C GLN A 34 -22.43 -9.22 -8.09
N THR A 35 -21.25 -9.54 -7.55
CA THR A 35 -21.08 -9.85 -6.13
C THR A 35 -20.93 -8.55 -5.37
N TYR A 36 -21.78 -8.32 -4.37
CA TYR A 36 -21.71 -7.12 -3.55
C TYR A 36 -20.73 -7.29 -2.38
N ARG A 37 -19.53 -6.74 -2.54
CA ARG A 37 -18.48 -6.64 -1.51
C ARG A 37 -17.77 -5.30 -1.72
N PRO A 38 -18.38 -4.19 -1.27
CA PRO A 38 -17.97 -2.86 -1.69
C PRO A 38 -16.54 -2.53 -1.29
N VAL A 39 -15.89 -1.72 -2.10
CA VAL A 39 -14.56 -1.15 -1.83
C VAL A 39 -14.57 0.35 -2.14
N CYS A 40 -13.78 1.13 -1.40
CA CYS A 40 -13.62 2.55 -1.65
C CYS A 40 -12.36 2.80 -2.48
N GLY A 41 -12.48 3.56 -3.56
CA GLY A 41 -11.34 4.02 -4.35
C GLY A 41 -10.71 5.29 -3.77
N THR A 42 -9.45 5.57 -4.13
CA THR A 42 -8.76 6.84 -3.80
C THR A 42 -9.41 8.05 -4.47
N ASP A 43 -10.28 7.82 -5.46
CA ASP A 43 -11.14 8.80 -6.10
C ASP A 43 -12.43 9.13 -5.30
N GLY A 44 -12.58 8.57 -4.09
CA GLY A 44 -13.74 8.76 -3.24
C GLY A 44 -15.00 8.04 -3.72
N ARG A 45 -14.89 7.14 -4.73
CA ARG A 45 -16.03 6.40 -5.26
C ARG A 45 -16.15 5.01 -4.64
N THR A 46 -17.38 4.64 -4.28
CA THR A 46 -17.69 3.27 -3.89
C THR A 46 -17.86 2.40 -5.13
N TYR A 47 -17.07 1.33 -5.22
CA TYR A 47 -17.21 0.29 -6.24
C TYR A 47 -17.93 -0.92 -5.64
N SER A 48 -18.81 -1.59 -6.41
CA SER A 48 -19.61 -2.71 -5.89
C SER A 48 -18.76 -3.90 -5.45
N ASN A 49 -17.58 -4.03 -6.06
CA ASN A 49 -16.54 -4.98 -5.70
C ASN A 49 -15.17 -4.59 -6.29
N ALA A 50 -14.14 -5.34 -5.88
CA ALA A 50 -12.77 -5.14 -6.34
C ALA A 50 -12.56 -5.35 -7.86
N CYS A 51 -13.45 -6.05 -8.57
CA CYS A 51 -13.35 -6.16 -10.03
C CYS A 51 -13.70 -4.83 -10.69
N GLU A 52 -14.78 -4.18 -10.25
CA GLU A 52 -15.20 -2.88 -10.77
C GLU A 52 -14.15 -1.80 -10.50
N LEU A 53 -13.56 -1.78 -9.29
CA LEU A 53 -12.46 -0.87 -8.96
C LEU A 53 -11.27 -1.10 -9.90
N ARG A 54 -10.86 -2.35 -10.14
CA ARG A 54 -9.74 -2.65 -11.05
C ARG A 54 -10.03 -2.22 -12.49
N LEU A 55 -11.27 -2.31 -12.94
CA LEU A 55 -11.66 -1.85 -14.27
C LEU A 55 -11.58 -0.32 -14.37
N ALA A 56 -11.97 0.39 -13.32
CA ALA A 56 -11.80 1.84 -13.23
C ALA A 56 -10.31 2.24 -13.16
N ALA A 57 -9.53 1.59 -12.28
CA ALA A 57 -8.09 1.78 -12.14
C ALA A 57 -7.31 1.48 -13.42
N CYS A 58 -7.84 0.60 -14.27
CA CYS A 58 -7.27 0.41 -15.60
C CYS A 58 -7.45 1.66 -16.46
N LYS A 59 -8.67 2.23 -16.48
CA LYS A 59 -9.01 3.40 -17.30
C LYS A 59 -8.34 4.67 -16.77
N ASP A 60 -8.16 4.75 -15.46
CA ASP A 60 -7.48 5.82 -14.76
C ASP A 60 -6.53 5.23 -13.71
N SER A 61 -5.23 5.24 -14.02
CA SER A 61 -4.19 4.65 -13.18
C SER A 61 -3.94 5.40 -11.86
N SER A 62 -4.59 6.54 -11.62
CA SER A 62 -4.52 7.24 -10.32
C SER A 62 -5.45 6.64 -9.27
N ILE A 63 -6.37 5.76 -9.69
CA ILE A 63 -7.34 5.12 -8.81
C ILE A 63 -6.71 3.87 -8.18
N GLU A 64 -6.59 3.86 -6.87
CA GLU A 64 -6.18 2.71 -6.07
C GLU A 64 -7.29 2.36 -5.07
N LYS A 65 -7.16 1.21 -4.39
CA LYS A 65 -8.07 0.86 -3.30
C LYS A 65 -7.68 1.63 -2.05
N ALA A 66 -8.53 2.54 -1.60
CA ALA A 66 -8.35 3.25 -0.33
C ALA A 66 -8.62 2.31 0.86
N HIS A 67 -9.79 1.66 0.90
CA HIS A 67 -10.13 0.67 1.93
C HIS A 67 -11.25 -0.28 1.46
N ASP A 68 -11.46 -1.37 2.22
CA ASP A 68 -12.61 -2.24 2.04
C ASP A 68 -13.87 -1.62 2.65
N GLY A 69 -15.05 -1.91 2.09
CA GLY A 69 -16.31 -1.25 2.44
C GLY A 69 -16.69 -0.13 1.47
N LYS A 70 -17.86 0.49 1.69
CA LYS A 70 -18.25 1.69 0.91
C LYS A 70 -17.35 2.85 1.30
N CYS A 71 -17.12 3.77 0.37
CA CYS A 71 -16.76 5.12 0.78
C CYS A 71 -17.91 5.65 1.63
N THR A 72 -17.59 5.94 2.88
CA THR A 72 -18.44 6.68 3.79
C THR A 72 -18.35 8.15 3.42
N GLU A 73 -19.46 8.90 3.49
CA GLU A 73 -19.32 10.35 3.58
C GLU A 73 -18.46 10.62 4.81
N CYS A 74 -17.52 11.56 4.69
CA CYS A 74 -16.55 11.79 5.74
C CYS A 74 -17.29 12.21 7.03
N GLY A 75 -17.38 11.28 8.00
CA GLY A 75 -18.23 11.43 9.18
C GLY A 75 -19.00 10.18 9.58
N ASP A 76 -19.28 9.26 8.66
CA ASP A 76 -19.96 7.97 8.97
C ASP A 76 -19.00 6.90 9.54
N GLN A 77 -17.72 7.26 9.70
CA GLN A 77 -16.67 6.41 10.26
C GLN A 77 -16.94 6.21 11.76
N VAL A 78 -17.48 5.06 12.16
CA VAL A 78 -17.61 4.71 13.59
C VAL A 78 -16.25 4.29 14.11
N CYS A 79 -15.58 5.20 14.82
CA CYS A 79 -14.35 4.89 15.54
C CYS A 79 -14.69 4.44 16.96
N ASP A 80 -14.03 3.39 17.43
CA ASP A 80 -14.04 3.09 18.85
C ASP A 80 -13.35 4.21 19.66
N GLU A 81 -13.60 4.20 20.97
CA GLU A 81 -13.07 5.20 21.91
C GLU A 81 -11.70 4.81 22.49
N THR A 82 -10.99 3.84 21.87
CA THR A 82 -9.65 3.44 22.32
C THR A 82 -8.68 4.61 22.16
N TYR A 83 -7.86 4.86 23.19
CA TYR A 83 -6.88 5.93 23.19
C TYR A 83 -5.49 5.40 22.82
N GLU A 84 -5.14 5.52 21.54
CA GLU A 84 -3.86 5.13 20.94
C GLU A 84 -3.42 6.27 20.01
N PRO A 85 -2.92 7.39 20.57
CA PRO A 85 -2.86 8.65 19.87
C PRO A 85 -1.91 8.62 18.67
N VAL A 86 -2.23 9.44 17.66
CA VAL A 86 -1.38 9.68 16.49
C VAL A 86 -1.33 11.18 16.18
N CYS A 87 -0.21 11.64 15.63
CA CYS A 87 -0.01 13.00 15.19
C CYS A 87 -0.27 13.11 13.68
N GLY A 88 -1.07 14.09 13.27
CA GLY A 88 -1.29 14.45 11.86
C GLY A 88 -0.29 15.48 11.35
N THR A 89 -0.13 15.58 10.03
CA THR A 89 0.74 16.59 9.38
C THR A 89 0.26 18.03 9.59
N ASP A 90 -0.98 18.22 10.05
CA ASP A 90 -1.52 19.49 10.51
C ASP A 90 -1.11 19.87 11.96
N GLY A 91 -0.28 19.05 12.60
CA GLY A 91 0.18 19.24 13.97
C GLY A 91 -0.90 18.96 15.03
N ARG A 92 -2.02 18.32 14.66
CA ARG A 92 -3.08 17.93 15.60
C ARG A 92 -2.92 16.49 16.04
N THR A 93 -3.17 16.27 17.33
CA THR A 93 -3.24 14.92 17.91
C THR A 93 -4.63 14.36 17.71
N TYR A 94 -4.70 13.14 17.19
CA TYR A 94 -5.92 12.37 17.03
C TYR A 94 -5.96 11.24 18.06
N LYS A 95 -7.14 10.98 18.64
CA LYS A 95 -7.33 9.99 19.72
C LYS A 95 -6.85 8.59 19.35
N ASN A 96 -7.01 8.24 18.08
CA ASN A 96 -6.56 7.01 17.48
C ASN A 96 -6.47 7.16 15.97
N ALA A 97 -5.90 6.15 15.33
CA ALA A 97 -5.67 6.14 13.90
C ALA A 97 -6.97 6.16 13.07
N CYS A 98 -8.08 5.64 13.63
CA CYS A 98 -9.39 5.78 13.01
C CYS A 98 -9.84 7.24 12.95
N ALA A 99 -9.70 7.98 14.05
CA ALA A 99 -10.05 9.40 14.09
C ALA A 99 -9.21 10.25 13.12
N LEU A 100 -7.92 9.94 12.97
CA LEU A 100 -7.07 10.57 11.95
C LEU A 100 -7.60 10.27 10.54
N ARG A 101 -7.90 9.00 10.21
CA ARG A 101 -8.48 8.64 8.91
C ARG A 101 -9.79 9.36 8.60
N ALA A 102 -10.66 9.48 9.60
CA ALA A 102 -11.90 10.23 9.44
C ALA A 102 -11.63 11.69 9.09
N ALA A 103 -10.57 12.30 9.65
CA ALA A 103 -10.16 13.65 9.30
C ALA A 103 -9.46 13.75 7.94
N ILE A 104 -8.63 12.78 7.55
CA ILE A 104 -8.00 12.69 6.22
C ILE A 104 -9.08 12.62 5.13
N CYS A 105 -10.17 11.90 5.38
CA CYS A 105 -11.32 11.88 4.47
C CYS A 105 -11.85 13.30 4.22
N VAL A 106 -12.02 14.10 5.28
CA VAL A 106 -12.53 15.48 5.17
C VAL A 106 -11.50 16.41 4.52
N ASN A 107 -10.21 16.21 4.81
CA ASN A 107 -9.11 17.03 4.33
C ASN A 107 -8.03 16.14 3.68
N PRO A 108 -8.02 16.00 2.35
CA PRO A 108 -7.07 15.14 1.66
C PRO A 108 -5.60 15.60 1.72
N ASP A 109 -5.34 16.86 2.12
CA ASP A 109 -3.97 17.35 2.36
C ASP A 109 -3.42 16.95 3.74
N LEU A 110 -4.28 16.42 4.62
CA LEU A 110 -3.88 15.86 5.92
C LEU A 110 -3.33 14.45 5.71
N ASP A 111 -2.26 14.14 6.43
CA ASP A 111 -1.69 12.79 6.47
C ASP A 111 -1.20 12.46 7.89
N PHE A 112 -0.79 11.22 8.11
CA PHE A 112 -0.11 10.78 9.32
C PHE A 112 1.31 11.36 9.39
N GLN A 113 1.65 11.97 10.53
CA GLN A 113 2.99 12.47 10.82
C GLN A 113 3.78 11.49 11.69
N SER A 114 3.25 11.09 12.84
CA SER A 114 3.96 10.22 13.79
C SER A 114 2.99 9.49 14.72
N PRO A 115 3.40 8.37 15.35
CA PRO A 115 2.67 7.85 16.49
C PRO A 115 2.73 8.82 17.67
N GLY A 116 1.84 8.64 18.64
CA GLY A 116 1.77 9.48 19.83
C GLY A 116 1.07 10.82 19.59
N ILE A 117 1.15 11.69 20.60
CA ILE A 117 0.62 13.06 20.49
C ILE A 117 1.63 13.96 19.77
N CYS A 118 1.15 14.99 19.09
CA CYS A 118 2.00 15.99 18.48
C CYS A 118 2.80 16.77 19.53
N GLY A 119 4.03 17.16 19.18
CA GLY A 119 4.90 17.95 20.05
C GLY A 119 5.51 17.18 21.22
N ASN A 120 5.27 15.87 21.31
CA ASN A 120 6.02 15.00 22.20
C ASN A 120 7.21 14.39 21.44
N ASP A 121 8.43 14.67 21.91
CA ASP A 121 9.64 13.93 21.52
C ASP A 121 9.66 12.50 22.10
N TYR A 122 8.64 12.16 22.89
CA TYR A 122 8.56 10.95 23.69
C TYR A 122 7.87 9.81 22.92
N GLU A 123 8.39 9.46 21.76
CA GLU A 123 8.48 8.10 21.24
C GLU A 123 9.63 8.07 20.23
N ASN A 124 10.80 8.63 20.56
CA ASN A 124 12.00 8.34 19.80
C ASN A 124 12.44 6.92 20.17
N PRO A 125 12.38 5.92 19.26
CA PRO A 125 12.87 4.57 19.53
C PRO A 125 14.29 4.53 20.09
N CYS A 126 15.15 5.52 19.77
CA CYS A 126 16.50 5.62 20.30
C CYS A 126 16.58 5.97 21.78
N ASN A 127 15.50 6.48 22.38
CA ASN A 127 15.44 6.72 23.82
C ASN A 127 15.12 5.43 24.60
N LEU A 128 14.75 4.35 23.91
CA LEU A 128 14.38 3.06 24.51
C LEU A 128 15.43 1.96 24.26
N VAL A 129 16.49 2.26 23.50
CA VAL A 129 17.52 1.29 23.11
C VAL A 129 18.87 1.69 23.71
N ASP A 130 19.40 0.82 24.57
CA ASP A 130 20.78 0.92 25.05
C ASP A 130 21.73 0.28 24.01
N CYS A 131 22.53 1.11 23.35
CA CYS A 131 23.47 0.65 22.34
C CYS A 131 24.80 0.12 22.94
N PRO A 132 25.37 -0.95 22.38
CA PRO A 132 26.67 -1.47 22.81
C PRO A 132 27.83 -0.56 22.41
N GLU A 133 28.99 -0.69 23.07
CA GLU A 133 30.15 0.22 22.88
C GLU A 133 30.72 0.21 21.45
N ASP A 134 30.64 -0.91 20.73
CA ASP A 134 31.08 -1.01 19.33
C ASP A 134 30.16 -0.23 18.35
N TYR A 135 28.92 0.06 18.78
CA TYR A 135 27.89 0.73 17.98
C TYR A 135 27.17 1.80 18.81
N PRO A 136 27.88 2.81 19.35
CA PRO A 136 27.36 3.66 20.41
C PRO A 136 26.31 4.68 19.96
N LYS A 137 26.05 4.78 18.64
CA LYS A 137 25.14 5.76 18.06
C LYS A 137 23.84 5.08 17.66
N CYS A 138 22.71 5.55 18.18
CA CYS A 138 21.41 5.15 17.67
C CYS A 138 20.96 6.06 16.53
N VAL A 139 20.39 5.49 15.47
CA VAL A 139 19.76 6.19 14.35
C VAL A 139 18.36 5.66 14.09
N LEU A 140 17.50 6.51 13.55
CA LEU A 140 16.16 6.14 13.12
C LEU A 140 16.18 5.72 11.66
N GLU A 141 15.72 4.50 11.40
CA GLU A 141 15.61 3.92 10.07
C GLU A 141 14.15 3.92 9.63
N LYS A 142 13.88 4.42 8.41
CA LYS A 142 12.55 4.34 7.80
C LYS A 142 12.31 2.89 7.39
N VAL A 143 11.20 2.32 7.84
CA VAL A 143 10.84 0.93 7.54
C VAL A 143 9.63 0.91 6.62
N GLU A 144 9.62 -0.03 5.68
CA GLU A 144 8.48 -0.33 4.81
C GLU A 144 7.72 -1.54 5.37
N CYS A 145 6.45 -1.35 5.72
CA CYS A 145 5.64 -2.39 6.37
C CYS A 145 4.92 -3.20 5.31
N VAL A 146 4.84 -4.52 5.51
CA VAL A 146 4.20 -5.45 4.58
C VAL A 146 2.66 -5.39 4.64
N ALA A 147 2.07 -4.57 5.53
CA ALA A 147 0.62 -4.43 5.69
C ALA A 147 0.18 -2.95 5.75
N PRO A 148 -0.41 -2.40 4.68
CA PRO A 148 -1.08 -1.09 4.69
C PRO A 148 -2.33 -1.09 5.59
N PRO A 149 -2.81 0.08 6.08
CA PRO A 149 -2.66 1.40 5.43
C PRO A 149 -1.95 2.48 6.29
N PHE A 150 -0.92 2.14 7.06
CA PHE A 150 -0.15 3.12 7.84
C PHE A 150 1.35 3.10 7.49
N PRO A 151 2.04 4.26 7.44
CA PRO A 151 3.50 4.32 7.43
C PRO A 151 4.04 3.62 8.68
N CYS A 152 5.09 2.81 8.56
CA CYS A 152 5.68 2.23 9.77
C CYS A 152 6.23 3.36 10.65
N PRO A 153 6.09 3.25 11.98
CA PRO A 153 6.94 4.05 12.86
C PRO A 153 8.42 3.77 12.53
N PRO A 154 9.30 4.79 12.59
CA PRO A 154 10.73 4.57 12.40
C PRO A 154 11.24 3.57 13.44
N MET A 155 12.23 2.76 13.08
CA MET A 155 12.86 1.81 13.99
C MET A 155 14.23 2.34 14.44
N ALA A 156 14.58 2.10 15.71
CA ALA A 156 15.93 2.38 16.20
C ALA A 156 16.91 1.31 15.72
N ARG A 157 18.09 1.74 15.27
CA ARG A 157 19.23 0.87 14.98
C ARG A 157 20.51 1.48 15.56
N CYS A 158 21.32 0.65 16.21
CA CYS A 158 22.65 1.04 16.66
C CYS A 158 23.66 0.93 15.50
N VAL A 159 24.47 1.95 15.30
CA VAL A 159 25.48 2.08 14.25
C VAL A 159 26.81 2.53 14.82
N LYS A 160 27.90 2.39 14.05
CA LYS A 160 29.20 2.90 14.47
C LYS A 160 29.16 4.43 14.57
N ALA A 161 30.04 5.00 15.39
CA ALA A 161 30.10 6.46 15.61
C ALA A 161 30.24 7.29 14.31
N ASN A 162 30.76 6.69 13.23
CA ASN A 162 31.05 7.34 11.95
C ASN A 162 30.06 7.00 10.83
N GLU A 163 28.98 6.28 11.12
CA GLU A 163 27.89 5.95 10.17
C GLU A 163 26.73 6.94 10.24
#